data_AF-A0A832ER05-F1
#
_entry.id   AF-A0A832ER05-F1
#
_cell.length_a   1.000
_cell.length_b   1.000
_cell.length_c   1.000
_cell.angle_alpha   90.00
_cell.angle_beta   90.00
_cell.angle_gamma   90.00
#
_symmetry.space_group_name_H-M   'P 1'
#
loop_
_entity.id
_entity.type
_entity.pdbx_description
1 polymer ?
#
loop_
_entity_poly.entity_id
_entity_poly.type
_entity_poly.pdbx_seq_one_letter_code
_entity_poly.pdbx_strand_id
1 'polypeptide(L)' 'MNLDRNKEICVCNSLTLGEIVDFVKANNIKSITKLIDNDELPMGDKCESCHEDGYNNDGYSLAMILSLVDQGRL' A
#
# COMPACT_ATOMS: atom_id res chain seq x y z
N MET A 1 -8.33 -12.43 9.94
CA MET A 1 -8.75 -11.60 8.80
C MET A 1 -7.86 -12.01 7.64
N ASN A 2 -8.38 -12.79 6.68
CA ASN A 2 -7.62 -13.13 5.48
C ASN A 2 -7.78 -11.98 4.49
N LEU A 3 -6.70 -11.24 4.25
CA LEU A 3 -6.67 -10.21 3.22
C LEU A 3 -6.27 -10.84 1.89
N ASP A 4 -6.96 -10.47 0.82
CA ASP A 4 -6.63 -10.93 -0.53
C ASP A 4 -5.38 -10.20 -1.04
N ARG A 5 -4.27 -10.93 -1.17
CA ARG A 5 -2.99 -10.40 -1.66
C ARG A 5 -3.05 -9.96 -3.12
N ASN A 6 -3.99 -10.45 -3.91
CA ASN A 6 -4.13 -10.09 -5.32
C ASN A 6 -5.01 -8.85 -5.54
N LYS A 7 -5.58 -8.29 -4.47
CA LYS A 7 -6.40 -7.08 -4.56
C LYS A 7 -5.55 -5.91 -5.02
N GLU A 8 -5.95 -5.24 -6.11
CA GLU A 8 -5.35 -3.96 -6.50
C GLU A 8 -5.62 -2.87 -5.47
N ILE A 9 -4.55 -2.17 -5.08
CA ILE A 9 -4.56 -1.05 -4.14
C ILE A 9 -4.27 0.25 -4.89
N CYS A 10 -3.22 0.26 -5.72
CA CYS A 10 -2.91 1.41 -6.58
C CYS A 10 -3.28 1.07 -8.04
N VAL A 11 -4.52 1.37 -8.42
CA VAL A 11 -5.04 1.10 -9.78
C VAL A 11 -4.27 1.86 -10.86
N CYS A 12 -3.79 3.07 -10.54
CA CYS A 12 -3.01 3.91 -11.45
C CYS A 12 -1.68 3.30 -11.91
N ASN A 13 -1.11 2.39 -11.10
CA ASN A 13 0.15 1.70 -11.37
C ASN A 13 -0.03 0.17 -11.35
N SER A 14 -1.27 -0.31 -11.31
CA SER A 14 -1.64 -1.74 -11.22
C SER A 14 -0.87 -2.51 -10.15
N LEU A 15 -0.81 -1.94 -8.93
CA LEU A 15 -0.13 -2.57 -7.79
C LEU A 15 -1.12 -3.25 -6.86
N THR A 16 -0.81 -4.50 -6.52
CA THR A 16 -1.58 -5.33 -5.60
C THR A 16 -1.14 -5.15 -4.14
N LEU A 17 -1.99 -5.59 -3.21
CA LEU A 17 -1.67 -5.64 -1.79
C LEU A 17 -0.39 -6.43 -1.52
N GLY A 18 -0.22 -7.58 -2.18
CA GLY A 18 0.93 -8.45 -2.00
C GLY A 18 2.24 -7.76 -2.36
N GLU A 19 2.29 -7.10 -3.52
CA GLU A 19 3.48 -6.38 -4.00
C GLU A 19 3.88 -5.25 -3.05
N ILE A 20 2.90 -4.46 -2.60
CA ILE A 20 3.14 -3.34 -1.68
C ILE A 20 3.61 -3.86 -0.32
N VAL A 21 3.00 -4.91 0.21
CA VAL A 21 3.42 -5.52 1.50
C VAL A 21 4.85 -6.03 1.42
N ASP A 22 5.20 -6.75 0.36
CA ASP A 22 6.54 -7.29 0.19
C ASP A 22 7.58 -6.17 0.08
N PHE A 23 7.27 -5.10 -0.65
CA PHE A 23 8.12 -3.92 -0.77
C PHE A 23 8.32 -3.18 0.56
N VAL A 24 7.23 -2.93 1.30
CA VAL A 24 7.27 -2.27 2.61
C VAL A 24 8.14 -3.04 3.58
N LYS A 25 8.02 -4.38 3.60
CA LYS A 25 8.81 -5.27 4.46
C LYS A 25 10.27 -5.32 4.06
N ALA A 26 10.56 -5.51 2.77
CA ALA A 26 11.92 -5.59 2.26
C ALA A 26 12.73 -4.32 2.57
N ASN A 27 12.07 -3.16 2.53
CA ASN A 27 12.69 -1.85 2.74
C ASN A 27 12.46 -1.25 4.14
N ASN A 28 11.79 -1.97 5.04
CA ASN A 28 11.45 -1.51 6.40
C ASN A 28 10.79 -0.11 6.40
N ILE A 29 9.84 0.11 5.50
CA ILE A 29 9.14 1.38 5.34
C ILE A 29 8.12 1.55 6.48
N LYS A 30 8.21 2.67 7.19
CA LYS A 30 7.42 2.99 8.40
C LYS A 30 6.55 4.24 8.25
N SER A 31 6.59 4.89 7.09
CA SER A 31 5.97 6.19 6.85
C SER A 31 5.35 6.23 5.47
N ILE A 32 4.16 6.82 5.38
CA ILE A 32 3.44 6.99 4.12
C ILE A 32 4.21 7.87 3.13
N THR A 33 4.86 8.94 3.61
CA THR A 33 5.70 9.82 2.79
C THR A 33 6.86 9.05 2.18
N LYS A 34 7.56 8.23 2.96
CA LYS A 34 8.63 7.36 2.43
C LYS A 34 8.13 6.31 1.45
N LEU A 35 6.88 5.87 1.60
CA LEU A 35 6.27 4.91 0.70
C LEU A 35 5.86 5.56 -0.63
N ILE A 36 5.43 6.82 -0.64
CA ILE A 36 5.00 7.49 -1.88
C ILE A 36 6.21 8.10 -2.61
N ASP A 37 7.19 8.64 -1.87
CA ASP A 37 8.40 9.27 -2.42
C ASP A 37 9.46 8.25 -2.88
N ASN A 38 9.09 6.98 -3.02
CA ASN A 38 10.01 5.93 -3.43
C ASN A 38 10.08 5.83 -4.97
N ASP A 39 11.28 5.62 -5.51
CA ASP A 39 11.50 5.53 -6.96
C ASP A 39 11.41 4.08 -7.50
N GLU A 40 11.41 3.07 -6.62
CA GLU A 40 11.50 1.65 -7.01
C GLU A 40 10.15 1.03 -7.36
N LEU A 41 9.11 1.39 -6.59
CA LEU A 41 7.74 0.91 -6.75
C LEU A 41 6.79 2.11 -6.67
N PRO A 42 6.66 2.90 -7.74
CA PRO A 42 5.86 4.12 -7.75
C PRO A 42 4.40 3.83 -7.39
N MET A 43 3.88 4.50 -6.37
CA MET A 43 2.50 4.34 -5.92
C MET A 43 1.99 5.63 -5.29
N GLY A 44 0.71 5.95 -5.51
CA GLY A 44 0.14 7.16 -4.95
C GLY A 44 0.58 8.47 -5.63
N ASP A 45 1.34 8.38 -6.71
CA ASP A 45 1.96 9.51 -7.43
C ASP A 45 1.07 10.16 -8.50
N LYS A 46 -0.08 9.55 -8.83
CA LYS A 46 -0.97 10.03 -9.91
C LYS A 46 -2.31 10.59 -9.44
N CYS A 47 -3.12 9.78 -8.75
CA CYS A 47 -4.47 10.16 -8.32
C CYS A 47 -4.63 10.24 -6.80
N GLU A 48 -3.63 9.79 -6.05
CA GLU A 48 -3.56 9.80 -4.58
C GLU A 48 -4.69 9.03 -3.86
N SER A 49 -5.65 8.43 -4.59
CA SER A 49 -6.84 7.79 -4.00
C SER A 49 -6.54 6.54 -3.18
N CYS A 50 -5.36 5.95 -3.35
CA CYS A 50 -4.93 4.79 -2.56
C CYS A 50 -4.34 5.15 -1.19
N HIS A 51 -4.18 6.43 -0.84
CA HIS A 51 -3.48 6.84 0.39
C HIS A 51 -4.25 6.47 1.67
N GLU A 52 -5.49 6.95 1.82
CA GLU A 52 -6.27 6.84 3.06
C GLU A 52 -7.55 6.01 2.92
N ASP A 53 -8.47 6.41 2.02
CA ASP A 53 -9.79 5.75 1.87
C ASP A 53 -9.76 4.49 0.99
N GLY A 54 -8.75 4.40 0.11
CA GLY A 54 -8.65 3.36 -0.90
C GLY A 54 -9.47 3.69 -2.14
N TYR A 55 -9.05 3.18 -3.31
CA TYR A 55 -9.65 3.54 -4.61
C TYR A 55 -11.16 3.28 -4.68
N ASN A 56 -11.64 2.21 -4.03
CA ASN A 56 -13.06 1.84 -4.01
C ASN A 56 -13.80 2.33 -2.76
N ASN A 57 -13.20 3.17 -1.92
CA ASN A 57 -13.70 3.53 -0.58
C ASN A 57 -14.01 2.31 0.30
N ASP A 58 -13.22 1.25 0.16
CA ASP A 58 -13.36 -0.02 0.88
C ASP A 58 -12.38 -0.13 2.06
N GLY A 59 -11.62 0.93 2.34
CA GLY A 59 -10.63 0.99 3.41
C GLY A 59 -9.33 0.25 3.10
N TYR A 60 -9.15 -0.27 1.88
CA TYR A 60 -7.90 -0.87 1.44
C TYR A 60 -6.96 0.20 0.89
N SER A 61 -6.12 0.73 1.77
CA SER A 61 -5.24 1.87 1.50
C SER A 61 -3.80 1.63 1.94
N LEU A 62 -2.89 2.48 1.46
CA LEU A 62 -1.48 2.46 1.84
C LEU A 62 -1.30 2.68 3.36
N ALA A 63 -2.08 3.58 3.96
CA ALA A 63 -2.06 3.81 5.41
C ALA A 63 -2.47 2.54 6.20
N MET A 64 -3.50 1.83 5.72
CA MET A 64 -3.96 0.57 6.31
C MET A 64 -2.88 -0.51 6.20
N ILE A 65 -2.21 -0.63 5.04
CA ILE A 65 -1.10 -1.57 4.84
C ILE A 65 0.04 -1.29 5.82
N LEU A 66 0.50 -0.05 5.92
CA LEU A 66 1.59 0.33 6.83
C LEU A 66 1.26 0.00 8.28
N SER A 67 0.04 0.32 8.73
CA SER A 67 -0.42 0.03 10.08
C SER A 67 -0.45 -1.47 10.38
N LEU A 68 -0.92 -2.30 9.43
CA LEU A 68 -1.00 -3.75 9.60
C LEU A 68 0.38 -4.42 9.55
N VAL A 69 1.28 -3.95 8.69
CA VAL A 69 2.67 -4.44 8.65
C VAL A 69 3.39 -4.09 9.96
N ASP A 70 3.21 -2.87 10.48
CA ASP A 70 3.82 -2.45 11.75
C ASP A 70 3.30 -3.26 12.95
N GLN A 71 2.01 -3.64 12.93
CA GLN A 71 1.40 -4.54 13.91
C GLN A 71 1.78 -6.02 13.74
N GLY A 72 2.56 -6.40 12.71
CA GLY A 72 2.92 -7.78 12.42
C GLY A 72 1.74 -8.66 11.96
N ARG A 73 0.70 -8.05 11.40
CA ARG A 73 -0.54 -8.71 10.94
C ARG A 73 -0.56 -9.04 9.45
N LEU A 74 0.37 -8.46 8.69
CA LEU A 74 0.64 -8.74 7.28
C LEU A 74 2.07 -9.22 7.09
#